data_AF-U4L7B3-F1
#
_entry.id   AF-U4L7B3-F1
#
_cell.length_a   1.000
_cell.length_b   1.000
_cell.length_c   1.000
_cell.angle_alpha   90.00
_cell.angle_beta   90.00
_cell.angle_gamma   90.00
#
_symmetry.space_group_name_H-M   'P 1'
#
loop_
_entity.id
_entity.type
_entity.pdbx_description
1 polymer ?
#
loop_
_entity_poly.entity_id
_entity_poly.type
_entity_poly.pdbx_seq_one_letter_code
_entity_poly.pdbx_strand_id
1 'polypeptide(L)'
;MSPNPMTEYTTPSLLHLAVESSHARDDGDLSIIRLLLNCSANVNSKGEELNTETPLILAAKNQDNDDDATSEILGLLLENGADITAHDDEGNTALHLVTLYGFWRSMEVLVKAGTDLDYKNEEGQTPLDLVGNVGWEETEGKLIAWGADKRGSNKPERRVVSRNAMRIVR
;
A
#
# COMPACT_ATOMS: atom_id res chain seq x y z
N MET A 1 -43.19 -10.30 -17.94
CA MET A 1 -42.38 -10.90 -16.86
C MET A 1 -41.02 -10.26 -16.94
N SER A 2 -40.77 -9.30 -16.07
CA SER A 2 -39.46 -8.66 -15.93
C SER A 2 -38.45 -9.73 -15.45
N PRO A 3 -37.22 -9.76 -15.97
CA PRO A 3 -36.21 -10.69 -15.47
C PRO A 3 -35.94 -10.39 -14.00
N ASN A 4 -35.86 -11.46 -13.21
CA ASN A 4 -35.59 -11.44 -11.78
C ASN A 4 -34.15 -10.95 -11.55
N PRO A 5 -33.88 -10.01 -10.63
CA PRO A 5 -32.51 -9.65 -10.23
C PRO A 5 -31.96 -10.77 -9.32
N MET A 6 -31.74 -11.96 -9.88
CA MET A 6 -30.87 -12.95 -9.26
C MET A 6 -29.44 -12.46 -9.47
N THR A 7 -28.90 -11.82 -8.44
CA THR A 7 -27.48 -11.90 -8.04
C THR A 7 -26.52 -12.00 -9.22
N GLU A 8 -26.11 -10.86 -9.75
CA GLU A 8 -24.89 -10.76 -10.54
C GLU A 8 -23.73 -11.16 -9.62
N TYR A 9 -23.44 -12.46 -9.53
CA TYR A 9 -22.18 -12.96 -8.98
C TYR A 9 -21.11 -12.61 -10.00
N THR A 10 -20.68 -11.36 -9.99
CA THR A 10 -19.64 -10.86 -10.90
C THR A 10 -18.32 -11.41 -10.41
N THR A 11 -17.71 -12.27 -11.23
CA THR A 11 -16.54 -13.05 -10.84
C THR A 11 -15.33 -12.15 -10.59
N PRO A 12 -14.69 -12.17 -9.40
CA PRO A 12 -13.41 -11.50 -9.20
C PRO A 12 -12.39 -12.01 -10.23
N SER A 13 -11.51 -11.13 -10.71
CA SER A 13 -10.46 -11.51 -11.66
C SER A 13 -9.64 -12.67 -11.09
N LEU A 14 -9.29 -13.65 -11.93
CA LEU A 14 -8.46 -14.78 -11.51
C LEU A 14 -7.13 -14.32 -10.90
N LEU A 15 -6.60 -13.17 -11.35
CA LEU A 15 -5.40 -12.58 -10.78
C LEU A 15 -5.63 -12.04 -9.36
N HIS A 16 -6.77 -11.40 -9.10
CA HIS A 16 -7.12 -10.95 -7.74
C HIS A 16 -7.24 -12.12 -6.78
N LEU A 17 -7.99 -13.15 -7.16
CA LEU A 17 -8.17 -14.34 -6.33
C LEU A 17 -6.83 -15.01 -6.04
N ALA A 18 -5.97 -15.15 -7.04
CA ALA A 18 -4.65 -15.76 -6.88
C ALA A 18 -3.75 -14.97 -5.93
N VAL A 19 -3.78 -13.63 -5.97
CA VAL A 19 -3.02 -12.78 -5.03
C VAL A 19 -3.64 -12.80 -3.64
N GLU A 20 -4.97 -12.76 -3.53
CA GLU A 20 -5.70 -12.80 -2.25
C GLU A 20 -5.46 -14.12 -1.50
N SER A 21 -5.55 -15.25 -2.20
CA SER A 21 -5.32 -16.57 -1.62
C SER A 21 -3.85 -16.97 -1.59
N SER A 22 -2.94 -16.13 -2.09
CA SER A 22 -1.51 -16.46 -2.08
C SER A 22 -1.02 -16.51 -0.64
N HIS A 23 -0.49 -17.65 -0.25
CA HIS A 23 0.19 -17.81 1.03
C HIS A 23 1.68 -17.94 0.76
N ALA A 24 2.47 -17.12 1.45
CA ALA A 24 3.91 -16.85 1.27
C ALA A 24 4.89 -18.03 1.14
N ARG A 25 4.44 -19.30 1.16
CA ARG A 25 5.30 -20.48 1.26
C ARG A 25 5.20 -21.48 0.11
N ASP A 26 4.23 -21.33 -0.79
CA ASP A 26 4.06 -22.26 -1.89
C ASP A 26 4.50 -21.62 -3.22
N ASP A 27 5.61 -22.11 -3.79
CA ASP A 27 6.07 -21.77 -5.15
C ASP A 27 4.96 -21.94 -6.20
N GLY A 28 3.94 -22.75 -5.88
CA GLY A 28 2.72 -22.93 -6.66
C GLY A 28 1.92 -21.63 -6.86
N ASP A 29 1.76 -20.81 -5.82
CA ASP A 29 0.97 -19.58 -5.89
C ASP A 29 1.67 -18.54 -6.77
N LEU A 30 2.98 -18.39 -6.57
CA LEU A 30 3.83 -17.56 -7.45
C LEU A 30 3.78 -18.05 -8.91
N SER A 31 3.80 -19.36 -9.12
CA SER A 31 3.70 -19.95 -10.46
C SER A 31 2.35 -19.66 -11.11
N ILE A 32 1.26 -19.70 -10.34
CA ILE A 32 -0.09 -19.36 -10.81
C ILE A 32 -0.16 -17.88 -11.18
N ILE A 33 0.33 -16.99 -10.32
CA ILE A 33 0.36 -15.54 -10.59
C ILE A 33 1.16 -15.25 -11.86
N ARG A 34 2.37 -15.84 -12.00
CA ARG A 34 3.20 -15.71 -13.21
C ARG A 34 2.48 -16.20 -14.46
N LEU A 35 1.79 -17.34 -14.39
CA LEU A 35 1.06 -17.90 -15.52
C LEU A 35 -0.10 -16.97 -15.93
N LEU A 36 -0.86 -16.46 -14.97
CA LEU A 36 -1.96 -15.53 -15.22
C LEU A 36 -1.47 -14.23 -15.87
N LEU A 37 -0.38 -13.64 -15.34
CA LEU A 37 0.25 -12.45 -15.93
C LEU A 37 0.72 -12.72 -17.37
N ASN A 38 1.36 -13.87 -17.61
CA ASN A 38 1.79 -14.28 -18.96
C ASN A 38 0.61 -14.53 -19.91
N CYS A 39 -0.56 -14.89 -19.40
CA CYS A 39 -1.80 -15.05 -20.16
C CYS A 39 -2.52 -13.72 -20.46
N SER A 40 -1.84 -12.56 -20.32
CA SER A 40 -2.42 -11.23 -20.52
C SER A 40 -3.58 -10.92 -19.56
N ALA A 41 -3.54 -11.46 -18.34
CA ALA A 41 -4.45 -11.02 -17.28
C ALA A 41 -4.25 -9.52 -17.03
N ASN A 42 -5.34 -8.79 -16.84
CA ASN A 42 -5.25 -7.37 -16.54
C ASN A 42 -4.73 -7.16 -15.11
N VAL A 43 -3.47 -6.73 -15.01
CA VAL A 43 -2.72 -6.47 -13.77
C VAL A 43 -3.32 -5.35 -12.91
N ASN A 44 -4.10 -4.45 -13.52
CA ASN A 44 -4.74 -3.31 -12.87
C ASN A 44 -6.25 -3.47 -12.77
N SER A 45 -6.75 -4.69 -12.91
CA SER A 45 -8.16 -4.96 -12.60
C SER A 45 -8.44 -4.44 -11.19
N LYS A 46 -9.63 -3.90 -10.94
CA LYS A 46 -10.13 -3.65 -9.57
C LYS A 46 -11.14 -4.74 -9.23
N GLY A 47 -11.26 -5.14 -7.97
CA GLY A 47 -12.42 -5.95 -7.57
C GLY A 47 -13.67 -5.08 -7.59
N GLU A 48 -14.83 -5.63 -7.92
CA GLU A 48 -16.04 -4.82 -8.16
C GLU A 48 -17.01 -4.73 -6.96
N GLU A 49 -16.83 -5.54 -5.89
CA GLU A 49 -17.79 -5.58 -4.77
C GLU A 49 -17.25 -5.10 -3.41
N LEU A 50 -16.21 -5.75 -2.87
CA LEU A 50 -15.74 -5.55 -1.48
C LEU A 50 -14.26 -5.17 -1.37
N ASN A 51 -13.52 -5.30 -2.47
CA ASN A 51 -12.11 -4.92 -2.59
C ASN A 51 -11.91 -4.25 -3.95
N THR A 52 -12.23 -2.96 -4.03
CA THR A 52 -11.95 -2.06 -5.17
C THR A 52 -10.45 -1.93 -5.47
N GLU A 53 -9.63 -2.55 -4.63
CA GLU A 53 -8.20 -2.59 -4.66
C GLU A 53 -7.67 -3.29 -5.91
N THR A 54 -6.53 -2.81 -6.37
CA THR A 54 -5.77 -3.49 -7.42
C THR A 54 -5.02 -4.69 -6.82
N PRO A 55 -4.61 -5.69 -7.62
CA PRO A 55 -3.76 -6.77 -7.15
C PRO A 55 -2.50 -6.27 -6.41
N LEU A 56 -1.97 -5.10 -6.80
CA LEU A 56 -0.83 -4.47 -6.13
C LEU A 56 -1.15 -4.07 -4.68
N ILE A 57 -2.31 -3.45 -4.48
CA ILE A 57 -2.78 -3.03 -3.15
C ILE A 57 -3.12 -4.24 -2.29
N LEU A 58 -3.79 -5.24 -2.85
CA LEU A 58 -4.08 -6.48 -2.14
C LEU A 58 -2.83 -7.20 -1.66
N ALA A 59 -1.82 -7.30 -2.52
CA ALA A 59 -0.53 -7.91 -2.14
C ALA A 59 0.11 -7.15 -0.96
N ALA A 60 0.09 -5.81 -1.01
CA ALA A 60 0.64 -4.97 0.05
C ALA A 60 -0.19 -4.99 1.36
N LYS A 61 -1.51 -5.23 1.27
CA LYS A 61 -2.45 -5.28 2.40
C LYS A 61 -2.42 -6.63 3.12
N ASN A 62 -1.99 -7.70 2.45
CA ASN A 62 -2.02 -9.04 3.00
C ASN A 62 -0.96 -9.22 4.11
N GLN A 63 -1.39 -9.11 5.37
CA GLN A 63 -0.54 -9.25 6.56
C GLN A 63 -0.13 -10.70 6.84
N ASP A 64 -0.82 -11.68 6.26
CA ASP A 64 -0.51 -13.09 6.47
C ASP A 64 0.74 -13.51 5.68
N ASN A 65 1.21 -12.67 4.77
CA ASN A 65 2.39 -12.92 3.96
C ASN A 65 3.68 -12.40 4.63
N ASP A 66 4.74 -13.21 4.56
CA ASP A 66 6.08 -12.77 4.91
C ASP A 66 6.58 -11.70 3.92
N ASP A 67 7.43 -10.77 4.37
CA ASP A 67 8.00 -9.69 3.54
C ASP A 67 8.66 -10.19 2.25
N ASP A 68 9.30 -11.36 2.29
CA ASP A 68 9.92 -11.99 1.11
C ASP A 68 8.89 -12.30 0.02
N ALA A 69 7.77 -12.94 0.37
CA ALA A 69 6.73 -13.28 -0.58
C ALA A 69 6.00 -12.05 -1.10
N THR A 70 5.67 -11.11 -0.22
CA THR A 70 5.05 -9.84 -0.62
C THR A 70 5.95 -9.08 -1.59
N SER A 71 7.26 -9.04 -1.34
CA SER A 71 8.22 -8.37 -2.23
C SER A 71 8.30 -9.02 -3.62
N GLU A 72 8.21 -10.35 -3.70
CA GLU A 72 8.23 -11.07 -4.97
C GLU A 72 6.92 -10.84 -5.76
N ILE A 73 5.76 -10.91 -5.10
CA ILE A 73 4.47 -10.64 -5.73
C ILE A 73 4.42 -9.20 -6.25
N LEU A 74 4.82 -8.22 -5.44
CA LEU A 74 4.88 -6.81 -5.85
C LEU A 74 5.83 -6.63 -7.04
N GLY A 75 7.01 -7.26 -7.00
CA GLY A 75 7.96 -7.23 -8.10
C GLY A 75 7.35 -7.74 -9.41
N LEU A 76 6.66 -8.87 -9.37
CA LEU A 76 6.01 -9.45 -10.54
C LEU A 76 4.90 -8.59 -11.10
N LEU A 77 4.06 -8.03 -10.23
CA LEU A 77 2.98 -7.14 -10.64
C LEU A 77 3.56 -5.89 -11.31
N LEU A 78 4.58 -5.26 -10.72
CA LEU A 78 5.23 -4.06 -11.26
C LEU A 78 5.95 -4.33 -12.58
N GLU A 79 6.65 -5.46 -12.72
CA GLU A 79 7.28 -5.90 -13.97
C GLU A 79 6.25 -6.08 -15.11
N ASN A 80 5.01 -6.43 -14.76
CA ASN A 80 3.92 -6.60 -15.72
C ASN A 80 3.05 -5.33 -15.89
N GLY A 81 3.50 -4.17 -15.38
CA GLY A 81 2.84 -2.88 -15.59
C GLY A 81 1.72 -2.57 -14.60
N ALA A 82 1.80 -3.12 -13.38
CA ALA A 82 0.94 -2.67 -12.29
C ALA A 82 1.10 -1.17 -12.05
N ASP A 83 -0.02 -0.50 -11.80
CA ASP A 83 -0.07 0.91 -11.48
C ASP A 83 0.42 1.12 -10.04
N ILE A 84 1.64 1.64 -9.92
CA ILE A 84 2.27 1.95 -8.64
C ILE A 84 1.56 3.06 -7.86
N THR A 85 0.74 3.86 -8.54
CA THR A 85 -0.03 4.96 -7.94
C THR A 85 -1.40 4.53 -7.44
N ALA A 86 -1.75 3.25 -7.60
CA ALA A 86 -2.95 2.69 -7.01
C ALA A 86 -2.96 2.89 -5.48
N HIS A 87 -4.17 2.98 -4.93
CA HIS A 87 -4.42 3.14 -3.51
C HIS A 87 -5.71 2.41 -3.11
N ASP A 88 -5.84 2.13 -1.82
CA ASP A 88 -7.06 1.60 -1.22
C ASP A 88 -8.13 2.70 -1.03
N ASP A 89 -9.24 2.34 -0.39
CA ASP A 89 -10.35 3.24 -0.07
C ASP A 89 -10.01 4.30 0.99
N GLU A 90 -8.88 4.16 1.70
CA GLU A 90 -8.36 5.17 2.66
C GLU A 90 -7.29 6.06 2.00
N GLY A 91 -7.06 5.89 0.69
CA GLY A 91 -6.02 6.59 -0.06
C GLY A 91 -4.60 6.10 0.26
N ASN A 92 -4.43 4.98 0.95
CA ASN A 92 -3.14 4.38 1.21
C ASN A 92 -2.61 3.72 -0.07
N THR A 93 -1.44 4.17 -0.53
CA THR A 93 -0.72 3.48 -1.60
C THR A 93 -0.09 2.18 -1.08
N ALA A 94 0.40 1.33 -1.99
CA ALA A 94 1.14 0.12 -1.61
C ALA A 94 2.28 0.43 -0.62
N LEU A 95 2.95 1.59 -0.78
CA LEU A 95 4.03 2.00 0.12
C LEU A 95 3.51 2.30 1.54
N HIS A 96 2.33 2.92 1.71
CA HIS A 96 1.75 3.15 3.03
C HIS A 96 1.52 1.84 3.77
N LEU A 97 0.92 0.86 3.08
CA LEU A 97 0.56 -0.44 3.66
C LEU A 97 1.79 -1.24 4.08
N VAL A 98 2.79 -1.41 3.19
CA VAL A 98 4.02 -2.15 3.55
C VAL A 98 4.84 -1.43 4.63
N THR A 99 4.73 -0.10 4.68
CA THR A 99 5.38 0.73 5.72
C THR A 99 4.67 0.62 7.06
N LEU A 100 3.39 0.29 7.09
CA LEU A 100 2.62 -0.02 8.30
C LEU A 100 2.90 -1.43 8.84
N TYR A 101 3.39 -2.36 7.99
CA TYR A 101 3.70 -3.76 8.34
C TYR A 101 5.20 -4.07 8.51
N GLY A 102 6.06 -3.21 7.97
CA GLY A 102 7.49 -3.21 8.26
C GLY A 102 8.23 -4.06 7.26
N PHE A 103 7.64 -4.21 6.09
CA PHE A 103 8.07 -5.10 5.03
C PHE A 103 9.17 -4.41 4.22
N TRP A 104 10.39 -4.46 4.76
CA TRP A 104 11.53 -3.69 4.24
C TRP A 104 11.89 -4.04 2.80
N ARG A 105 11.83 -5.32 2.42
CA ARG A 105 12.13 -5.76 1.05
C ARG A 105 11.03 -5.31 0.10
N SER A 106 9.79 -5.41 0.52
CA SER A 106 8.63 -4.91 -0.23
C SER A 106 8.73 -3.40 -0.45
N MET A 107 9.15 -2.64 0.56
CA MET A 107 9.43 -1.21 0.42
C MET A 107 10.54 -0.94 -0.59
N GLU A 108 11.65 -1.69 -0.54
CA GLU A 108 12.76 -1.51 -1.48
C GLU A 108 12.33 -1.75 -2.94
N VAL A 109 11.47 -2.74 -3.19
CA VAL A 109 10.90 -3.01 -4.51
C VAL A 109 10.06 -1.81 -4.99
N LEU A 110 9.18 -1.27 -4.15
CA LEU A 110 8.33 -0.12 -4.50
C LEU A 110 9.16 1.15 -4.75
N VAL A 111 10.19 1.40 -3.94
CA VAL A 111 11.09 2.55 -4.13
C VAL A 111 11.88 2.42 -5.43
N LYS A 112 12.40 1.24 -5.75
CA LYS A 112 13.09 0.99 -7.03
C LYS A 112 12.17 1.17 -8.23
N ALA A 113 10.89 0.87 -8.08
CA ALA A 113 9.89 1.07 -9.12
C ALA A 113 9.44 2.54 -9.26
N GLY A 114 9.95 3.46 -8.42
CA GLY A 114 9.72 4.90 -8.54
C GLY A 114 8.43 5.38 -7.89
N THR A 115 7.99 4.75 -6.81
CA THR A 115 6.83 5.22 -6.04
C THR A 115 7.08 6.61 -5.42
N ASP A 116 6.01 7.37 -5.23
CA ASP A 116 6.06 8.66 -4.54
C ASP A 116 6.13 8.44 -3.02
N LEU A 117 7.28 8.78 -2.43
CA LEU A 117 7.55 8.61 -0.99
C LEU A 117 6.80 9.63 -0.13
N ASP A 118 6.34 10.73 -0.72
CA ASP A 118 5.69 11.84 -0.02
C ASP A 118 4.19 11.92 -0.33
N TYR A 119 3.65 10.90 -1.01
CA TYR A 119 2.21 10.79 -1.27
C TYR A 119 1.44 10.80 0.05
N LYS A 120 0.30 11.50 0.08
CA LYS A 120 -0.54 11.62 1.26
C LYS A 120 -1.82 10.82 1.10
N ASN A 121 -2.10 9.96 2.07
CA ASN A 121 -3.40 9.28 2.16
C ASN A 121 -4.53 10.27 2.51
N GLU A 122 -5.77 9.78 2.64
CA GLU A 122 -6.92 10.64 2.94
C GLU A 122 -6.83 11.32 4.31
N GLU A 123 -6.08 10.75 5.25
CA GLU A 123 -5.76 11.37 6.55
C GLU A 123 -4.67 12.45 6.45
N GLY A 124 -4.09 12.67 5.27
CA GLY A 124 -3.01 13.61 5.03
C GLY A 124 -1.64 13.13 5.54
N GLN A 125 -1.51 11.84 5.83
CA GLN A 125 -0.30 11.19 6.32
C GLN A 125 0.52 10.68 5.15
N THR A 126 1.84 10.85 5.24
CA THR A 126 2.81 10.20 4.36
C THR A 126 3.19 8.81 4.89
N PRO A 127 3.82 7.93 4.09
CA PRO A 127 4.37 6.67 4.60
C PRO A 127 5.32 6.90 5.80
N LEU A 128 6.11 7.97 5.77
CA LEU A 128 7.00 8.34 6.86
C LEU A 128 6.24 8.75 8.14
N ASP A 129 5.06 9.37 8.02
CA ASP A 129 4.21 9.71 9.17
C ASP A 129 3.67 8.49 9.88
N LEU A 130 3.33 7.44 9.12
CA LEU A 130 2.87 6.17 9.69
C LEU A 130 3.97 5.55 10.58
N VAL A 131 5.22 5.56 10.13
CA VAL A 131 6.35 5.05 10.91
C VAL A 131 6.55 5.79 12.24
N GLY A 132 6.42 7.12 12.22
CA GLY A 132 6.59 7.95 13.41
C GLY A 132 5.56 7.66 14.52
N ASN A 133 4.38 7.17 14.14
CA ASN A 133 3.33 6.80 15.10
C ASN A 133 3.54 5.40 15.72
N VAL A 134 4.17 4.48 14.98
CA VAL A 134 4.37 3.07 15.42
C VAL A 134 5.74 2.87 16.09
N GLY A 135 6.71 3.74 15.84
CA GLY A 135 8.04 3.72 16.48
C GLY A 135 9.07 2.85 15.77
N TRP A 136 9.01 2.77 14.43
CA TRP A 136 9.94 1.94 13.65
C TRP A 136 11.14 2.74 13.17
N GLU A 137 12.05 3.03 14.10
CA GLU A 137 13.24 3.87 13.87
C GLU A 137 14.09 3.40 12.68
N GLU A 138 14.19 2.08 12.45
CA GLU A 138 14.93 1.53 11.31
C GLU A 138 14.24 1.84 9.97
N THR A 139 12.92 1.70 9.91
CA THR A 139 12.11 2.01 8.72
C THR A 139 12.13 3.52 8.42
N GLU A 140 12.11 4.35 9.47
CA GLU A 140 12.24 5.81 9.35
C GLU A 140 13.58 6.19 8.71
N GLY A 141 14.67 5.61 9.22
CA GLY A 141 16.02 5.84 8.71
C GLY A 141 16.16 5.46 7.23
N LYS A 142 15.53 4.36 6.80
CA LYS A 142 15.55 3.92 5.40
C LYS A 142 14.76 4.84 4.47
N LEU A 143 13.53 5.22 4.85
CA LEU A 143 12.73 6.15 4.05
C LEU A 143 13.44 7.51 3.88
N ILE A 144 14.05 8.02 4.95
CA ILE A 144 14.87 9.24 4.89
C ILE A 144 16.09 9.03 3.98
N ALA A 145 16.75 7.87 4.04
CA ALA A 145 17.89 7.56 3.18
C ALA A 145 17.49 7.44 1.69
N TRP A 146 16.27 6.99 1.39
CA TRP A 146 15.70 6.97 0.05
C TRP A 146 15.19 8.34 -0.43
N GLY A 147 15.14 9.33 0.46
CA GLY A 147 14.85 10.72 0.12
C GLY A 147 13.45 11.21 0.51
N ALA A 148 12.70 10.47 1.35
CA ALA A 148 11.41 10.93 1.87
C ALA A 148 11.57 12.22 2.69
N ASP A 149 10.70 13.22 2.46
CA ASP A 149 10.79 14.50 3.14
C ASP A 149 10.17 14.42 4.54
N LYS A 150 11.05 14.43 5.55
CA LYS A 150 10.66 14.50 6.97
C LYS A 150 9.79 15.72 7.31
N ARG A 151 9.82 16.79 6.50
CA ARG A 151 9.01 18.01 6.69
C ARG A 151 7.57 17.87 6.18
N GLY A 152 7.26 16.85 5.39
CA GLY A 152 5.92 16.53 4.92
C GLY A 152 4.95 16.13 6.03
N SER A 153 5.52 15.76 7.20
CA SER A 153 4.81 15.44 8.44
C SER A 153 3.97 16.60 8.92
N ASN A 154 2.70 16.58 8.52
CA ASN A 154 1.70 17.47 9.08
C ASN A 154 1.40 16.97 10.50
N LYS A 155 2.30 17.28 11.45
CA LYS A 155 1.87 17.37 12.85
C LYS A 155 0.61 18.21 12.82
N PRO A 156 -0.52 17.80 13.44
CA PRO A 156 -1.65 18.68 13.56
C PRO A 156 -1.13 19.97 14.16
N GLU A 157 -1.19 21.02 13.36
CA GLU A 157 -0.78 22.36 13.72
C GLU A 157 -1.57 22.68 14.98
N ARG A 158 -0.94 22.57 16.16
CA ARG A 158 -1.49 23.16 17.39
C ARG A 158 -1.42 24.66 17.18
N ARG A 159 -2.37 25.18 16.41
CA ARG A 159 -2.52 26.58 16.05
C ARG A 159 -3.11 27.33 17.25
N VAL A 160 -2.18 27.75 18.11
CA VAL A 160 -2.11 29.00 18.87
C VAL A 160 -3.41 29.79 19.14
N VAL A 161 -3.77 29.93 20.42
CA VAL A 161 -4.30 31.16 21.06
C VAL A 161 -4.09 31.00 22.59
N SER A 162 -3.45 31.88 23.37
CA SER A 162 -3.40 33.35 23.30
C SER A 162 -2.14 33.91 23.96
N ARG A 163 -1.62 35.01 23.38
CA ARG A 163 -0.78 36.00 24.05
C ARG A 163 -1.61 36.70 25.14
N ASN A 164 -1.12 36.70 26.38
CA ASN A 164 -1.21 37.74 27.42
C ASN A 164 -1.37 37.12 28.81
N ALA A 165 -0.26 36.98 29.54
CA ALA A 165 -0.15 37.49 30.92
C ALA A 165 1.30 37.41 31.41
N MET A 166 1.81 38.58 31.77
CA MET A 166 2.88 38.84 32.73
C MET A 166 4.27 38.30 32.45
N ARG A 167 4.98 39.09 31.64
CA ARG A 167 6.33 39.52 31.96
C ARG A 167 6.26 40.46 33.19
N ILE A 168 6.56 39.98 34.39
CA ILE A 168 7.21 40.81 35.41
C ILE A 168 8.43 40.03 35.91
N VAL A 169 9.58 40.66 35.70
CA VAL A 169 10.89 40.26 36.20
C VAL A 169 11.16 41.10 37.45
N ARG A 170 11.66 40.43 38.49
CA ARG A 170 12.16 40.90 39.80
C ARG A 170 11.14 41.29 40.85
#